data_AF-A0A5C7VCK8-F1
#
_entry.id   AF-A0A5C7VCK8-F1
#
_cell.length_a   1.000
_cell.length_b   1.000
_cell.length_c   1.000
_cell.angle_alpha   90.00
_cell.angle_beta   90.00
_cell.angle_gamma   90.00
#
_symmetry.space_group_name_H-M   'P 1'
#
loop_
_entity.id
_entity.type
_entity.pdbx_description
1 polymer ?
#
loop_
_entity_poly.entity_id
_entity_poly.type
_entity_poly.pdbx_seq_one_letter_code
_entity_poly.pdbx_strand_id
1 'polypeptide(L)'
;MRRSPASRAPAGAWSARLVRVSCATHTTRCPRCHPQRRHTGMDTEPRRTISEDTWKQLATRLDVELAALKAVAEVESSGSGFLPAPDRRPKVLFEGHVFHRLTAGRHSLTHPAISHPGWDRSRYARSLAGEWKRLDTAATLDPAAAMQSASWGAFQIMGFNYALCGFDSVGRFVQALAAGADGQLEAFATLLSRPGSPMIGPLRRKQWAKFASLYNGPGYRQNRYDEKLATAYARHAAAPAGSARRTTAARAASPRSLVAPGRPELAPLELLEQTAAGTLRKRSSRVFNVRPDSVDLRDWEYQPPVASAPLDLRYPPELRPMLDQGLTSACTGYALAVVIEYLLVRAGRQVEPISPHMLYSMARRYDEWAENDDDNGADADTGSSLRGALKGWLRHGASSTRLWPRLEMPAPVANASEDWWTDAIKRPLGAYYRIDPRSLRDMHVAIDQVGALYASAFTHAGWEALLRDEAVPRPQDPADLPLIKRKSGNPDGGHAFAIVGYTRDGFIVHNSWGAVWGKGGLAVLRYSDWLDNAMDCWVTQLGVVTAEHEAIAAATSLRTDASGKGVVSGDPVLAAHELSPFIVN
;
A
#
# COMPACT_ATOMS: atom_id res chain seq x y z
N MET A 1 55.26 22.01 -19.34
CA MET A 1 53.80 22.02 -19.52
C MET A 1 53.15 21.34 -18.32
N ARG A 2 52.54 22.12 -17.43
CA ARG A 2 51.91 21.65 -16.18
C ARG A 2 50.48 21.20 -16.48
N ARG A 3 50.10 19.99 -16.04
CA ARG A 3 48.69 19.54 -16.01
C ARG A 3 48.03 20.07 -14.73
N SER A 4 46.94 20.82 -14.89
CA SER A 4 46.08 21.27 -13.80
C SER A 4 45.32 20.10 -13.14
N PRO A 5 45.10 20.11 -11.82
CA PRO A 5 44.19 19.19 -11.16
C PRO A 5 42.75 19.71 -11.25
N ALA A 6 41.81 18.81 -11.54
CA ALA A 6 40.38 19.08 -11.46
C ALA A 6 40.00 19.45 -10.01
N SER A 7 39.30 20.57 -9.86
CA SER A 7 38.78 21.05 -8.58
C SER A 7 37.69 20.13 -8.05
N ARG A 8 37.85 19.63 -6.82
CA ARG A 8 36.78 19.03 -6.04
C ARG A 8 35.73 20.10 -5.73
N ALA A 9 34.49 19.89 -6.17
CA ALA A 9 33.35 20.68 -5.72
C ALA A 9 33.11 20.44 -4.21
N PRO A 10 32.74 21.46 -3.42
CA PRO A 10 32.53 21.32 -1.99
C PRO A 10 31.23 20.56 -1.68
N ALA A 11 31.26 19.74 -0.63
CA ALA A 11 30.18 18.88 -0.13
C ALA A 11 28.92 19.61 0.41
N GLY A 12 28.71 20.88 0.05
CA GLY A 12 27.59 21.71 0.51
C GLY A 12 26.47 21.95 -0.52
N ALA A 13 26.66 21.58 -1.79
CA ALA A 13 25.72 21.96 -2.86
C ALA A 13 24.41 21.15 -2.90
N TRP A 14 24.37 19.97 -2.27
CA TRP A 14 23.19 19.08 -2.30
C TRP A 14 22.15 19.37 -1.21
N SER A 15 22.55 19.84 -0.02
CA SER A 15 21.65 20.21 1.10
C SER A 15 20.66 21.34 0.73
N ALA A 16 21.06 22.25 -0.17
CA ALA A 16 20.18 23.30 -0.69
C ALA A 16 19.19 22.82 -1.77
N ARG A 17 19.45 21.68 -2.45
CA ARG A 17 18.58 21.12 -3.50
C ARG A 17 17.40 20.33 -2.96
N LEU A 18 17.53 19.69 -1.80
CA LEU A 18 16.42 18.99 -1.11
C LEU A 18 15.22 19.91 -0.82
N VAL A 19 15.47 21.21 -0.62
CA VAL A 19 14.42 22.21 -0.33
C VAL A 19 13.92 22.95 -1.58
N ARG A 20 14.66 22.87 -2.71
CA ARG A 20 14.34 23.52 -3.98
C ARG A 20 14.35 22.53 -5.14
N VAL A 21 13.30 21.71 -5.26
CA VAL A 21 13.00 21.02 -6.52
C VAL A 21 11.95 21.86 -7.27
N SER A 22 12.38 22.52 -8.34
CA SER A 22 11.55 23.37 -9.20
C SER A 22 10.88 22.56 -10.31
N CYS A 23 9.59 22.83 -10.49
CA CYS A 23 8.77 22.43 -11.63
C CYS A 23 9.34 23.03 -12.93
N ALA A 24 9.42 22.22 -13.98
CA ALA A 24 9.65 22.69 -15.35
C ALA A 24 8.31 22.69 -16.11
N THR A 25 7.83 23.91 -16.36
CA THR A 25 6.97 24.38 -17.47
C THR A 25 6.08 23.37 -18.19
N HIS A 26 4.76 23.52 -18.03
CA HIS A 26 3.77 23.56 -19.13
C HIS A 26 2.65 24.55 -18.76
N THR A 27 2.60 25.67 -19.47
CA THR A 27 1.52 26.66 -19.38
C THR A 27 0.38 26.26 -20.29
N THR A 28 -0.78 25.96 -19.72
CA THR A 28 -2.07 26.09 -20.43
C THR A 28 -3.12 26.60 -19.44
N ARG A 29 -3.66 27.79 -19.73
CA ARG A 29 -4.68 28.48 -18.94
C ARG A 29 -6.02 27.74 -19.07
N CYS A 30 -6.64 27.40 -17.95
CA CYS A 30 -8.07 27.08 -17.88
C CYS A 30 -8.82 28.25 -17.21
N PRO A 31 -9.89 28.82 -17.81
CA PRO A 31 -10.59 29.98 -17.28
C PRO A 31 -11.77 29.55 -16.41
N ARG A 32 -11.59 29.50 -15.08
CA ARG A 32 -12.65 29.65 -14.05
C ARG A 32 -12.05 29.60 -12.64
N CYS A 33 -11.38 30.69 -12.23
CA CYS A 33 -11.08 30.95 -10.82
C CYS A 33 -11.51 32.39 -10.49
N HIS A 34 -12.43 32.52 -9.54
CA HIS A 34 -12.80 33.81 -8.95
C HIS A 34 -11.62 34.44 -8.20
N PRO A 35 -11.49 35.78 -8.18
CA PRO A 35 -10.29 36.45 -7.70
C PRO A 35 -10.29 36.54 -6.17
N GLN A 36 -9.27 35.96 -5.53
CA GLN A 36 -8.94 36.30 -4.14
C GLN A 36 -8.19 37.64 -4.10
N ARG A 37 -8.63 38.50 -3.19
CA ARG A 37 -8.13 39.85 -2.93
C ARG A 37 -6.62 39.84 -2.67
N ARG A 38 -5.91 40.76 -3.33
CA ARG A 38 -4.52 41.12 -3.03
C ARG A 38 -4.48 41.79 -1.66
N HIS A 39 -3.72 41.25 -0.73
CA HIS A 39 -3.18 42.02 0.40
C HIS A 39 -1.69 42.28 0.17
N THR A 40 -1.36 43.57 0.28
CA THR A 40 -0.04 44.20 0.19
C THR A 40 0.92 43.69 1.28
N GLY A 41 2.21 43.66 0.95
CA GLY A 41 3.22 42.87 1.68
C GLY A 41 3.70 43.40 3.03
N MET A 42 4.27 42.49 3.81
CA MET A 42 5.34 42.69 4.80
C MET A 42 5.92 41.32 5.24
N ASP A 43 7.24 41.30 5.44
CA ASP A 43 8.13 40.27 6.01
C ASP A 43 8.40 38.97 5.21
N THR A 44 9.49 38.98 4.43
CA THR A 44 9.98 37.85 3.63
C THR A 44 11.04 36.96 4.33
N GLU A 45 10.91 36.73 5.63
CA GLU A 45 11.61 35.62 6.30
C GLU A 45 10.58 34.55 6.67
N PRO A 46 10.83 33.26 6.35
CA PRO A 46 9.90 32.19 6.71
C PRO A 46 9.67 32.17 8.23
N ARG A 47 8.40 32.14 8.65
CA ARG A 47 8.05 32.05 10.08
C ARG A 47 8.53 30.71 10.63
N ARG A 48 9.59 30.75 11.44
CA ARG A 48 10.20 29.55 12.06
C ARG A 48 9.73 29.29 13.49
N THR A 49 8.96 30.21 14.07
CA THR A 49 8.30 30.06 15.36
C THR A 49 6.79 30.03 15.17
N ILE A 50 6.11 29.23 15.98
CA ILE A 50 4.66 29.14 15.98
C ILE A 50 4.13 30.21 16.93
N SER A 51 3.29 31.12 16.42
CA SER A 51 2.66 32.14 17.26
C SER A 51 1.64 31.52 18.23
N GLU A 52 1.41 32.16 19.37
CA GLU A 52 0.38 31.71 20.33
C GLU A 52 -1.02 31.64 19.69
N ASP A 53 -1.34 32.55 18.77
CA ASP A 53 -2.64 32.56 18.10
C ASP A 53 -2.77 31.42 17.09
N THR A 54 -1.70 31.09 16.35
CA THR A 54 -1.67 29.90 15.48
C THR A 54 -1.89 28.63 16.29
N TRP A 55 -1.25 28.53 17.46
CA TRP A 55 -1.46 27.40 18.37
C TRP A 55 -2.91 27.30 18.86
N LYS A 56 -3.54 28.42 19.24
CA LYS A 56 -4.95 28.46 19.64
C LYS A 56 -5.89 28.08 18.50
N GLN A 57 -5.64 28.59 17.29
CA GLN A 57 -6.42 28.23 16.10
C GLN A 57 -6.34 26.73 15.81
N LEU A 58 -5.14 26.14 15.93
CA LEU A 58 -4.96 24.70 15.75
C LEU A 58 -5.70 23.90 16.83
N ALA A 59 -5.60 24.31 18.09
CA ALA A 59 -6.32 23.69 19.22
C ALA A 59 -7.83 23.65 18.96
N THR A 60 -8.41 24.77 18.55
CA THR A 60 -9.83 24.87 18.18
C THR A 60 -10.17 23.97 16.99
N ARG A 61 -9.37 24.02 15.92
CA ARG A 61 -9.60 23.21 14.71
C ARG A 61 -9.58 21.71 15.01
N LEU A 62 -8.66 21.27 15.86
CA LEU A 62 -8.49 19.87 16.21
C LEU A 62 -9.38 19.43 17.37
N ASP A 63 -10.08 20.34 18.04
CA ASP A 63 -10.80 20.08 19.30
C ASP A 63 -9.88 19.41 20.34
N VAL A 64 -8.65 19.92 20.47
CA VAL A 64 -7.62 19.41 21.40
C VAL A 64 -7.17 20.57 22.28
N GLU A 65 -6.94 20.32 23.56
CA GLU A 65 -6.42 21.35 24.46
C GLU A 65 -5.05 21.88 23.99
N LEU A 66 -4.89 23.21 24.02
CA LEU A 66 -3.65 23.89 23.68
C LEU A 66 -2.42 23.30 24.38
N ALA A 67 -2.56 22.99 25.67
CA ALA A 67 -1.51 22.40 26.48
C ALA A 67 -1.09 21.01 25.98
N ALA A 68 -2.02 20.21 25.44
CA ALA A 68 -1.72 18.89 24.89
C ALA A 68 -0.93 19.00 23.58
N LEU A 69 -1.29 19.94 22.69
CA LEU A 69 -0.53 20.18 21.45
C LEU A 69 0.89 20.66 21.73
N LYS A 70 1.06 21.59 22.69
CA LYS A 70 2.38 22.07 23.11
C LYS A 70 3.21 20.96 23.78
N ALA A 71 2.58 20.10 24.58
CA ALA A 71 3.24 18.96 25.19
C ALA A 71 3.83 18.00 24.16
N VAL A 72 3.12 17.72 23.05
CA VAL A 72 3.66 16.90 21.96
C VAL A 72 4.89 17.56 21.35
N ALA A 73 4.80 18.83 20.93
CA ALA A 73 5.94 19.54 20.33
C ALA A 73 7.15 19.63 21.30
N GLU A 74 6.90 19.79 22.60
CA GLU A 74 7.96 19.80 23.61
C GLU A 74 8.66 18.44 23.72
N VAL A 75 7.89 17.35 23.83
CA VAL A 75 8.46 16.01 23.97
C VAL A 75 9.20 15.57 22.71
N GLU A 76 8.69 15.92 21.54
CA GLU A 76 9.28 15.51 20.26
C GLU A 76 10.49 16.35 19.86
N SER A 77 10.51 17.66 20.13
CA SER A 77 11.58 18.53 19.62
C SER A 77 12.01 19.65 20.55
N SER A 78 11.64 19.59 21.83
CA SER A 78 11.80 20.70 22.78
C SER A 78 11.10 21.98 22.31
N GLY A 79 10.00 21.84 21.55
CA GLY A 79 9.13 22.93 21.11
C GLY A 79 9.59 23.72 19.89
N SER A 80 10.82 23.47 19.38
CA SER A 80 11.33 24.09 18.15
C SER A 80 11.61 23.04 17.09
N GLY A 81 11.11 23.26 15.88
CA GLY A 81 11.29 22.37 14.73
C GLY A 81 12.48 22.67 13.84
N PHE A 82 13.28 23.69 14.17
CA PHE A 82 14.42 24.13 13.36
C PHE A 82 15.72 24.13 14.17
N LEU A 83 16.84 23.95 13.46
CA LEU A 83 18.17 24.15 14.01
C LEU A 83 18.39 25.63 14.35
N PRO A 84 19.20 25.95 15.38
CA PRO A 84 19.58 27.31 15.68
C PRO A 84 20.33 27.95 14.50
N ALA A 85 20.32 29.29 14.45
CA ALA A 85 21.10 30.03 13.46
C ALA A 85 22.60 29.66 13.60
N PRO A 86 23.35 29.58 12.48
CA PRO A 86 22.98 30.01 11.13
C PRO A 86 22.28 28.96 10.26
N ASP A 87 22.29 27.68 10.64
CA ASP A 87 21.87 26.56 9.78
C ASP A 87 20.37 26.61 9.41
N ARG A 88 19.51 26.79 10.41
CA ARG A 88 18.06 27.04 10.23
C ARG A 88 17.28 25.94 9.47
N ARG A 89 17.90 24.80 9.11
CA ARG A 89 17.20 23.61 8.56
C ARG A 89 16.25 22.98 9.58
N PRO A 90 15.25 22.18 9.16
CA PRO A 90 14.41 21.46 10.11
C PRO A 90 15.24 20.47 10.94
N LYS A 91 14.81 20.22 12.18
CA LYS A 91 15.37 19.15 13.00
C LYS A 91 15.00 17.81 12.39
N VAL A 92 15.96 16.89 12.33
CA VAL A 92 15.77 15.55 11.80
C VAL A 92 16.40 14.51 12.72
N LEU A 93 15.83 13.31 12.70
CA LEU A 93 16.46 12.09 13.21
C LEU A 93 16.40 11.04 12.11
N PHE A 94 17.56 10.52 11.69
CA PHE A 94 17.63 9.53 10.61
C PHE A 94 17.64 8.11 11.16
N GLU A 95 16.71 7.29 10.66
CA GLU A 95 16.50 5.90 11.05
C GLU A 95 17.13 4.94 10.04
N GLY A 96 18.39 4.56 10.27
CA GLY A 96 19.13 3.68 9.36
C GLY A 96 18.52 2.28 9.18
N HIS A 97 17.73 1.82 10.14
CA HIS A 97 16.96 0.58 10.04
C HIS A 97 15.68 0.72 9.20
N VAL A 98 15.07 1.90 9.19
CA VAL A 98 13.99 2.22 8.24
C VAL A 98 14.56 2.36 6.83
N PHE A 99 15.74 2.99 6.69
CA PHE A 99 16.42 3.11 5.40
C PHE A 99 16.82 1.74 4.85
N HIS A 100 17.35 0.85 5.70
CA HIS A 100 17.58 -0.55 5.34
C HIS A 100 16.31 -1.21 4.83
N ARG A 101 15.19 -1.11 5.56
CA ARG A 101 13.91 -1.71 5.17
C ARG A 101 13.40 -1.16 3.83
N LEU A 102 13.42 0.16 3.64
CA LEU A 102 12.93 0.82 2.42
C LEU A 102 13.83 0.57 1.21
N THR A 103 15.11 0.27 1.41
CA THR A 103 16.05 -0.06 0.33
C THR A 103 16.27 -1.56 0.16
N ALA A 104 15.49 -2.39 0.86
CA ALA A 104 15.66 -3.85 0.92
C ALA A 104 17.10 -4.29 1.25
N GLY A 105 17.77 -3.51 2.11
CA GLY A 105 19.13 -3.80 2.56
C GLY A 105 20.23 -3.61 1.51
N ARG A 106 19.92 -3.11 0.31
CA ARG A 106 20.89 -2.90 -0.81
C ARG A 106 22.18 -2.17 -0.40
N HIS A 107 22.11 -1.31 0.62
CA HIS A 107 23.25 -0.51 1.08
C HIS A 107 23.90 -1.01 2.37
N SER A 108 23.47 -2.15 2.92
CA SER A 108 23.94 -2.62 4.23
C SER A 108 25.41 -3.04 4.23
N LEU A 109 25.87 -3.65 3.13
CA LEU A 109 27.27 -4.05 2.99
C LEU A 109 28.20 -2.86 2.71
N THR A 110 27.77 -1.95 1.84
CA THR A 110 28.60 -0.81 1.42
C THR A 110 28.55 0.35 2.41
N HIS A 111 27.46 0.51 3.15
CA HIS A 111 27.21 1.62 4.07
C HIS A 111 26.54 1.16 5.38
N PRO A 112 27.19 0.28 6.18
CA PRO A 112 26.61 -0.31 7.39
C PRO A 112 26.28 0.71 8.50
N ALA A 113 26.86 1.92 8.45
CA ALA A 113 26.53 3.03 9.35
C ALA A 113 25.20 3.73 8.97
N ILE A 114 24.73 3.55 7.74
CA ILE A 114 23.54 4.19 7.17
C ILE A 114 22.40 3.19 6.95
N SER A 115 22.72 1.95 6.58
CA SER A 115 21.77 0.87 6.36
C SER A 115 22.11 -0.32 7.25
N HIS A 116 21.25 -0.67 8.20
CA HIS A 116 21.43 -1.82 9.08
C HIS A 116 20.06 -2.40 9.52
N PRO A 117 19.90 -3.73 9.66
CA PRO A 117 18.57 -4.35 9.83
C PRO A 117 17.91 -4.09 11.18
N GLY A 118 18.70 -3.91 12.24
CA GLY A 118 18.21 -3.74 13.61
C GLY A 118 18.20 -2.28 14.07
N TRP A 119 17.28 -1.93 14.96
CA TRP A 119 17.36 -0.69 15.72
C TRP A 119 18.57 -0.74 16.67
N ASP A 120 19.43 0.27 16.62
CA ASP A 120 20.65 0.33 17.42
C ASP A 120 20.94 1.77 17.85
N ARG A 121 20.74 2.05 19.14
CA ARG A 121 20.95 3.37 19.74
C ARG A 121 22.39 3.88 19.58
N SER A 122 23.37 3.00 19.46
CA SER A 122 24.78 3.40 19.34
C SER A 122 25.08 4.09 18.00
N ARG A 123 24.23 3.88 16.98
CA ARG A 123 24.45 4.36 15.60
C ARG A 123 23.95 5.77 15.32
N TYR A 124 23.23 6.39 16.26
CA TYR A 124 22.82 7.79 16.12
C TYR A 124 23.99 8.72 16.38
N ALA A 125 24.04 9.84 15.64
CA ALA A 125 25.15 10.77 15.66
C ALA A 125 25.25 11.62 16.95
N ARG A 126 24.26 11.49 17.84
CA ARG A 126 24.14 12.21 19.14
C ARG A 126 24.21 13.74 19.01
N SER A 127 24.08 14.27 17.79
CA SER A 127 24.15 15.69 17.47
C SER A 127 23.29 15.98 16.23
N LEU A 128 22.65 17.15 16.23
CA LEU A 128 21.75 17.55 15.14
C LEU A 128 22.47 17.68 13.79
N ALA A 129 23.69 18.23 13.79
CA ALA A 129 24.53 18.32 12.60
C ALA A 129 24.97 16.93 12.08
N GLY A 130 25.24 16.01 12.99
CA GLY A 130 25.59 14.63 12.66
C GLY A 130 24.43 13.85 12.03
N GLU A 131 23.19 14.06 12.49
CA GLU A 131 22.00 13.45 11.87
C GLU A 131 21.78 13.95 10.44
N TRP A 132 22.00 15.25 10.18
CA TRP A 132 22.01 15.77 8.82
C TRP A 132 23.10 15.13 7.95
N LYS A 133 24.30 14.91 8.48
CA LYS A 133 25.37 14.22 7.73
C LYS A 133 24.99 12.77 7.38
N ARG A 134 24.34 12.06 8.30
CA ARG A 134 23.82 10.70 8.03
C ARG A 134 22.75 10.72 6.95
N LEU A 135 21.79 11.64 7.06
CA LEU A 135 20.73 11.81 6.07
C LEU A 135 21.27 12.21 4.69
N ASP A 136 22.23 13.13 4.62
CA ASP A 136 22.89 13.55 3.37
C ASP A 136 23.61 12.36 2.73
N THR A 137 24.28 11.53 3.53
CA THR A 137 24.91 10.29 3.05
C THR A 137 23.87 9.32 2.50
N ALA A 138 22.78 9.07 3.24
CA ALA A 138 21.68 8.23 2.77
C ALA A 138 21.06 8.75 1.46
N ALA A 139 20.88 10.06 1.35
CA ALA A 139 20.29 10.70 0.18
C ALA A 139 21.18 10.60 -1.08
N THR A 140 22.50 10.44 -0.93
CA THR A 140 23.38 10.15 -2.08
C THR A 140 23.19 8.73 -2.64
N LEU A 141 22.63 7.82 -1.84
CA LEU A 141 22.36 6.43 -2.21
C LEU A 141 20.94 6.28 -2.76
N ASP A 142 19.96 6.78 -2.01
CA ASP A 142 18.54 6.77 -2.38
C ASP A 142 17.82 7.99 -1.74
N PRO A 143 17.60 9.08 -2.50
CA PRO A 143 17.01 10.31 -1.97
C PRO A 143 15.61 10.11 -1.39
N ALA A 144 14.77 9.29 -2.02
CA ALA A 144 13.39 9.11 -1.60
C ALA A 144 13.32 8.26 -0.34
N ALA A 145 14.06 7.15 -0.28
CA ALA A 145 14.15 6.32 0.92
C ALA A 145 14.79 7.08 2.08
N ALA A 146 15.82 7.90 1.82
CA ALA A 146 16.46 8.72 2.84
C ALA A 146 15.46 9.69 3.48
N MET A 147 14.70 10.44 2.67
CA MET A 147 13.70 11.37 3.19
C MET A 147 12.59 10.66 3.97
N GLN A 148 12.16 9.48 3.51
CA GLN A 148 11.13 8.69 4.20
C GLN A 148 11.63 8.08 5.52
N SER A 149 12.93 7.85 5.63
CA SER A 149 13.58 7.22 6.79
C SER A 149 14.00 8.23 7.87
N ALA A 150 13.67 9.51 7.72
CA ALA A 150 13.93 10.51 8.74
C ALA A 150 12.63 11.05 9.34
N SER A 151 12.64 11.40 10.61
CA SER A 151 11.64 12.27 11.23
C SER A 151 11.95 13.72 10.95
N TRP A 152 10.92 14.58 10.90
CA TRP A 152 11.08 15.96 10.47
C TRP A 152 10.35 16.96 11.39
N GLY A 153 11.03 18.07 11.69
CA GLY A 153 10.43 19.27 12.26
C GLY A 153 10.01 19.15 13.74
N ALA A 154 9.11 20.04 14.16
CA ALA A 154 8.72 20.23 15.56
C ALA A 154 7.97 19.04 16.16
N PHE A 155 7.34 18.24 15.30
CA PHE A 155 6.53 17.09 15.70
C PHE A 155 7.22 15.76 15.38
N GLN A 156 8.45 15.80 14.85
CA GLN A 156 9.23 14.61 14.46
C GLN A 156 8.41 13.60 13.64
N ILE A 157 7.62 14.10 12.68
CA ILE A 157 6.81 13.22 11.83
C ILE A 157 7.74 12.44 10.90
N MET A 158 7.67 11.11 10.95
CA MET A 158 8.42 10.24 10.05
C MET A 158 8.06 10.49 8.59
N GLY A 159 9.06 10.60 7.73
CA GLY A 159 8.90 10.94 6.32
C GLY A 159 8.07 9.92 5.55
N PHE A 160 8.08 8.63 5.92
CA PHE A 160 7.20 7.63 5.31
C PHE A 160 5.69 7.92 5.53
N ASN A 161 5.34 8.80 6.48
CA ASN A 161 3.97 9.27 6.69
C ASN A 161 3.57 10.45 5.80
N TYR A 162 4.41 10.87 4.83
CA TYR A 162 4.15 12.06 3.99
C TYR A 162 2.73 12.07 3.38
N ALA A 163 2.25 10.91 2.92
CA ALA A 163 0.92 10.77 2.34
C ALA A 163 -0.20 10.95 3.38
N LEU A 164 0.00 10.47 4.62
CA LEU A 164 -0.95 10.66 5.72
C LEU A 164 -1.03 12.12 6.17
N CYS A 165 0.00 12.91 5.87
CA CYS A 165 0.06 14.35 6.09
C CYS A 165 -0.53 15.15 4.91
N GLY A 166 -1.06 14.48 3.88
CA GLY A 166 -1.71 15.13 2.72
C GLY A 166 -0.75 15.56 1.61
N PHE A 167 0.44 14.96 1.51
CA PHE A 167 1.41 15.27 0.45
C PHE A 167 1.51 14.15 -0.59
N ASP A 168 1.63 14.51 -1.86
CA ASP A 168 1.76 13.57 -2.99
C ASP A 168 3.14 12.93 -3.10
N SER A 169 4.16 13.51 -2.46
CA SER A 169 5.50 12.94 -2.41
C SER A 169 6.25 13.35 -1.14
N VAL A 170 7.20 12.51 -0.73
CA VAL A 170 8.06 12.81 0.42
C VAL A 170 8.87 14.09 0.21
N GLY A 171 9.25 14.40 -1.04
CA GLY A 171 9.95 15.64 -1.37
C GLY A 171 9.10 16.89 -1.12
N ARG A 172 7.80 16.85 -1.46
CA ARG A 172 6.86 17.94 -1.17
C ARG A 172 6.62 18.11 0.33
N PHE A 173 6.52 16.99 1.05
CA PHE A 173 6.42 16.99 2.50
C PHE A 173 7.65 17.65 3.14
N VAL A 174 8.87 17.20 2.80
CA VAL A 174 10.11 17.78 3.33
C VAL A 174 10.23 19.26 2.99
N GLN A 175 9.87 19.64 1.75
CA GLN A 175 9.87 21.04 1.32
C GLN A 175 8.92 21.90 2.18
N ALA A 176 7.70 21.42 2.44
CA ALA A 176 6.73 22.14 3.27
C ALA A 176 7.19 22.27 4.73
N LEU A 177 7.75 21.20 5.32
CA LEU A 177 8.27 21.21 6.69
C LEU A 177 9.53 22.08 6.83
N ALA A 178 10.33 22.19 5.78
CA ALA A 178 11.51 23.07 5.74
C ALA A 178 11.15 24.54 5.48
N ALA A 179 10.03 24.81 4.80
CA ALA A 179 9.61 26.16 4.43
C ALA A 179 9.21 27.01 5.63
N GLY A 180 8.67 26.42 6.71
CA GLY A 180 8.28 27.18 7.90
C GLY A 180 7.52 26.35 8.93
N ALA A 181 7.30 26.94 10.10
CA ALA A 181 6.59 26.30 11.20
C ALA A 181 5.13 25.98 10.84
N ASP A 182 4.51 26.79 9.99
CA ASP A 182 3.14 26.57 9.49
C ASP A 182 3.05 25.25 8.70
N GLY A 183 4.05 24.93 7.86
CA GLY A 183 4.07 23.66 7.13
C GLY A 183 4.21 22.44 8.05
N GLN A 184 4.98 22.57 9.14
CA GLN A 184 5.09 21.52 10.15
C GLN A 184 3.78 21.32 10.92
N LEU A 185 3.07 22.41 11.22
CA LEU A 185 1.77 22.38 11.88
C LEU A 185 0.68 21.78 11.00
N GLU A 186 0.59 22.18 9.73
CA GLU A 186 -0.43 21.64 8.82
C GLU A 186 -0.23 20.16 8.56
N ALA A 187 1.03 19.71 8.43
CA ALA A 187 1.33 18.28 8.32
C ALA A 187 0.89 17.51 9.58
N PHE A 188 1.20 18.03 10.76
CA PHE A 188 0.78 17.44 12.04
C PHE A 188 -0.74 17.43 12.21
N ALA A 189 -1.39 18.55 11.89
CA ALA A 189 -2.83 18.69 11.96
C ALA A 189 -3.51 17.67 11.05
N THR A 190 -3.09 17.59 9.79
CA THR A 190 -3.63 16.64 8.80
C THR A 190 -3.41 15.20 9.26
N LEU A 191 -2.21 14.89 9.76
CA LEU A 191 -1.91 13.57 10.32
C LEU A 191 -2.88 13.21 11.45
N LEU A 192 -3.18 14.15 12.36
CA LEU A 192 -4.08 13.88 13.48
C LEU A 192 -5.56 13.87 13.07
N SER A 193 -6.03 14.83 12.28
CA SER A 193 -7.44 14.99 11.94
C SER A 193 -7.89 14.23 10.69
N ARG A 194 -7.00 13.50 10.03
CA ARG A 194 -7.40 12.67 8.88
C ARG A 194 -8.57 11.75 9.28
N PRO A 195 -9.55 11.54 8.39
CA PRO A 195 -10.64 10.59 8.64
C PRO A 195 -10.10 9.23 9.10
N GLY A 196 -10.66 8.70 10.18
CA GLY A 196 -10.23 7.42 10.75
C GLY A 196 -8.92 7.44 11.57
N SER A 197 -8.30 8.61 11.79
CA SER A 197 -7.08 8.71 12.60
C SER A 197 -7.29 8.13 14.02
N PRO A 198 -6.51 7.11 14.43
CA PRO A 198 -6.63 6.55 15.78
C PRO A 198 -6.01 7.46 16.84
N MET A 199 -5.28 8.53 16.43
CA MET A 199 -4.45 9.35 17.32
C MET A 199 -5.20 10.52 17.94
N ILE A 200 -6.16 11.13 17.21
CA ILE A 200 -6.84 12.33 17.69
C ILE A 200 -7.69 12.06 18.94
N GLY A 201 -8.45 10.96 18.96
CA GLY A 201 -9.29 10.60 20.10
C GLY A 201 -8.51 10.43 21.41
N PRO A 202 -7.43 9.61 21.43
CA PRO A 202 -6.54 9.50 22.58
C PRO A 202 -5.92 10.84 22.99
N LEU A 203 -5.50 11.69 22.05
CA LEU A 203 -4.93 13.00 22.37
C LEU A 203 -5.97 13.91 23.05
N ARG A 204 -7.20 13.98 22.51
CA ARG A 204 -8.33 14.73 23.09
C ARG A 204 -8.65 14.27 24.51
N ARG A 205 -8.66 12.96 24.72
CA ARG A 205 -8.94 12.34 26.02
C ARG A 205 -7.70 12.22 26.93
N LYS A 206 -6.55 12.77 26.52
CA LYS A 206 -5.30 12.74 27.31
C LYS A 206 -4.87 11.33 27.70
N GLN A 207 -5.16 10.36 26.84
CA GLN A 207 -4.77 8.96 26.98
C GLN A 207 -3.31 8.79 26.54
N TRP A 208 -2.37 9.34 27.32
CA TRP A 208 -0.96 9.49 26.95
C TRP A 208 -0.28 8.18 26.53
N ALA A 209 -0.53 7.09 27.26
CA ALA A 209 -0.03 5.76 26.90
C ALA A 209 -0.52 5.29 25.52
N LYS A 210 -1.82 5.48 25.24
CA LYS A 210 -2.42 5.09 23.96
C LYS A 210 -1.94 5.99 22.83
N PHE A 211 -1.87 7.31 23.06
CA PHE A 211 -1.33 8.25 22.07
C PHE A 211 0.14 7.96 21.78
N ALA A 212 0.99 7.80 22.80
CA ALA A 212 2.40 7.51 22.65
C ALA A 212 2.64 6.18 21.91
N SER A 213 1.85 5.14 22.22
CA SER A 213 1.93 3.87 21.48
C SER A 213 1.60 4.01 20.00
N LEU A 214 0.66 4.88 19.64
CA LEU A 214 0.26 5.09 18.25
C LEU A 214 1.22 6.01 17.50
N TYR A 215 1.78 7.01 18.19
CA TYR A 215 2.63 8.03 17.59
C TYR A 215 4.10 7.61 17.53
N ASN A 216 4.62 7.01 18.61
CA ASN A 216 6.02 6.60 18.77
C ASN A 216 6.23 5.07 18.61
N GLY A 217 5.15 4.30 18.43
CA GLY A 217 5.18 2.86 18.23
C GLY A 217 5.16 2.03 19.54
N PRO A 218 5.14 0.68 19.44
CA PRO A 218 4.94 -0.22 20.59
C PRO A 218 6.06 -0.13 21.64
N GLY A 219 7.26 0.31 21.25
CA GLY A 219 8.40 0.51 22.15
C GLY A 219 8.37 1.78 22.99
N TYR A 220 7.32 2.61 22.91
CA TYR A 220 7.28 3.95 23.51
C TYR A 220 7.62 3.98 25.02
N ARG A 221 7.31 2.92 25.77
CA ARG A 221 7.59 2.80 27.21
C ARG A 221 9.08 2.81 27.53
N GLN A 222 9.93 2.29 26.64
CA GLN A 222 11.38 2.25 26.85
C GLN A 222 11.99 3.66 27.00
N ASN A 223 11.36 4.64 26.35
CA ASN A 223 11.75 6.06 26.43
C ASN A 223 10.78 6.90 27.27
N ARG A 224 9.83 6.26 27.99
CA ARG A 224 8.83 6.89 28.88
C ARG A 224 8.05 8.02 28.21
N TYR A 225 7.67 7.85 26.93
CA TYR A 225 7.00 8.89 26.16
C TYR A 225 5.67 9.33 26.78
N ASP A 226 4.89 8.40 27.31
CA ASP A 226 3.64 8.65 28.00
C ASP A 226 3.81 9.54 29.24
N GLU A 227 4.78 9.22 30.10
CA GLU A 227 5.06 9.99 31.31
C GLU A 227 5.61 11.38 30.97
N LYS A 228 6.46 11.47 29.93
CA LYS A 228 6.97 12.75 29.43
C LYS A 228 5.84 13.63 28.89
N LEU A 229 4.92 13.06 28.10
CA LEU A 229 3.75 13.77 27.59
C LEU A 229 2.84 14.26 28.72
N ALA A 230 2.57 13.40 29.71
CA ALA A 230 1.78 13.77 30.89
C ALA A 230 2.43 14.93 31.68
N THR A 231 3.75 14.86 31.88
CA THR A 231 4.52 15.88 32.61
C THR A 231 4.59 17.20 31.84
N ALA A 232 4.82 17.16 30.53
CA ALA A 232 4.81 18.34 29.68
C ALA A 232 3.41 18.99 29.62
N TYR A 233 2.36 18.18 29.51
CA TYR A 233 0.98 18.65 29.58
C TYR A 233 0.69 19.37 30.90
N ALA A 234 1.07 18.78 32.05
CA ALA A 234 0.86 19.40 33.35
C ALA A 234 1.54 20.78 33.46
N ARG A 235 2.77 20.92 32.94
CA ARG A 235 3.46 22.22 32.90
C ARG A 235 2.76 23.24 32.01
N HIS A 236 2.32 22.84 30.82
CA HIS A 236 1.60 23.74 29.93
C HIS A 236 0.18 24.08 30.40
N ALA A 237 -0.47 23.19 31.14
CA ALA A 237 -1.79 23.41 31.72
C ALA A 237 -1.74 24.31 32.98
N ALA A 238 -0.63 24.29 33.72
CA ALA A 238 -0.42 25.12 34.91
C ALA A 238 0.10 26.54 34.60
N ALA A 239 0.53 26.82 33.36
CA ALA A 239 0.93 28.16 32.95
C ALA A 239 -0.29 29.11 33.00
N PRO A 240 -0.23 30.26 33.70
CA PRO A 240 -1.40 31.10 33.90
C PRO A 240 -1.83 31.74 32.58
N ALA A 241 -2.91 31.21 31.99
CA ALA A 241 -3.66 31.89 30.96
C ALA A 241 -4.39 33.08 31.61
N GLY A 242 -4.04 34.29 31.20
CA GLY A 242 -4.76 35.49 31.61
C GLY A 242 -6.26 35.34 31.40
N SER A 243 -7.00 35.49 32.51
CA SER A 243 -8.42 35.83 32.61
C SER A 243 -9.22 35.80 31.30
N ALA A 244 -9.75 34.63 30.94
CA ALA A 244 -10.91 34.54 30.04
C ALA A 244 -12.13 34.13 30.87
N ARG A 245 -12.94 35.15 31.14
CA ARG A 245 -14.20 35.12 31.89
C ARG A 245 -15.16 34.11 31.25
N ARG A 246 -15.70 33.21 32.07
CA ARG A 246 -16.70 32.21 31.70
C ARG A 246 -17.98 32.93 31.25
N THR A 247 -18.19 33.07 29.95
CA THR A 247 -19.47 33.52 29.38
C THR A 247 -20.32 32.30 29.07
N THR A 248 -21.44 32.19 29.78
CA THR A 248 -22.54 31.29 29.45
C THR A 248 -23.17 31.79 28.14
N ALA A 249 -22.90 31.10 27.04
CA ALA A 249 -23.59 31.36 25.77
C ALA A 249 -24.82 30.44 25.66
N ALA A 250 -25.97 31.08 25.52
CA ALA A 250 -27.27 30.49 25.33
C ALA A 250 -27.36 29.66 24.04
N ARG A 251 -28.20 28.62 24.07
CA ARG A 251 -28.65 27.85 22.90
C ARG A 251 -29.16 28.81 21.81
N ALA A 252 -28.44 28.89 20.70
CA ALA A 252 -28.96 29.43 19.46
C ALA A 252 -29.58 28.27 18.64
N ALA A 253 -30.78 28.49 18.12
CA ALA A 253 -31.54 27.55 17.32
C ALA A 253 -30.87 27.28 15.96
N SER A 254 -30.89 26.01 15.53
CA SER A 254 -30.47 25.58 14.20
C SER A 254 -31.37 26.16 13.11
N PRO A 255 -30.82 26.63 11.97
CA PRO A 255 -31.62 26.81 10.76
C PRO A 255 -31.92 25.42 10.18
N ARG A 256 -33.19 25.03 10.21
CA ARG A 256 -33.73 23.92 9.42
C ARG A 256 -33.67 24.25 7.92
N SER A 257 -33.32 23.22 7.16
CA SER A 257 -33.66 22.92 5.76
C SER A 257 -33.28 23.89 4.64
N LEU A 258 -32.26 23.49 3.87
CA LEU A 258 -32.42 23.30 2.43
C LEU A 258 -31.94 21.89 2.09
N VAL A 259 -32.86 20.93 2.18
CA VAL A 259 -32.64 19.54 1.74
C VAL A 259 -32.91 19.50 0.23
N ALA A 260 -31.90 19.12 -0.55
CA ALA A 260 -32.10 18.74 -1.94
C ALA A 260 -32.93 17.43 -1.99
N PRO A 261 -33.97 17.34 -2.82
CA PRO A 261 -34.86 16.18 -2.83
C PRO A 261 -34.19 14.96 -3.47
N GLY A 262 -34.27 13.81 -2.80
CA GLY A 262 -34.05 12.49 -3.41
C GLY A 262 -32.83 11.71 -2.91
N ARG A 263 -32.90 11.13 -1.70
CA ARG A 263 -32.16 9.90 -1.37
C ARG A 263 -32.95 9.12 -0.30
N PRO A 264 -33.27 7.83 -0.52
CA PRO A 264 -33.83 7.00 0.54
C PRO A 264 -32.82 6.85 1.69
N GLU A 265 -33.34 6.94 2.90
CA GLU A 265 -32.63 6.96 4.18
C GLU A 265 -31.76 5.69 4.36
N LEU A 266 -30.45 5.86 4.55
CA LEU A 266 -29.55 4.78 4.96
C LEU A 266 -29.62 4.64 6.48
N ALA A 267 -29.75 3.40 6.96
CA ALA A 267 -29.85 3.09 8.38
C ALA A 267 -28.60 3.55 9.18
N PRO A 268 -28.75 3.96 10.45
CA PRO A 268 -27.67 4.56 11.23
C PRO A 268 -26.51 3.60 11.51
N LEU A 269 -25.30 4.04 11.15
CA LEU A 269 -24.03 3.31 11.16
C LEU A 269 -23.40 3.09 12.57
N GLU A 270 -24.12 3.31 13.67
CA GLU A 270 -23.50 3.41 15.01
C GLU A 270 -24.12 2.56 16.15
N LEU A 271 -25.09 1.68 15.90
CA LEU A 271 -25.57 0.74 16.93
C LEU A 271 -25.66 -0.68 16.36
N LEU A 272 -24.62 -1.51 16.58
CA LEU A 272 -24.67 -2.98 16.77
C LEU A 272 -23.28 -3.65 16.71
N GLU A 273 -22.24 -3.05 17.31
CA GLU A 273 -20.95 -3.74 17.47
C GLU A 273 -20.53 -3.77 18.95
N GLN A 274 -21.35 -4.42 19.78
CA GLN A 274 -20.91 -4.96 21.07
C GLN A 274 -21.49 -6.36 21.32
N THR A 275 -20.56 -7.27 21.64
CA THR A 275 -20.67 -8.53 22.38
C THR A 275 -21.55 -9.66 21.84
N ALA A 276 -20.90 -10.68 21.28
CA ALA A 276 -21.14 -12.06 21.68
C ALA A 276 -19.80 -12.81 21.71
N ALA A 277 -19.37 -13.18 22.91
CA ALA A 277 -18.25 -14.11 23.12
C ALA A 277 -18.67 -15.49 22.60
N GLY A 278 -18.32 -15.80 21.35
CA GLY A 278 -18.45 -17.13 20.78
C GLY A 278 -17.16 -17.90 21.01
N THR A 279 -17.28 -19.09 21.59
CA THR A 279 -16.19 -20.02 21.91
C THR A 279 -15.32 -20.28 20.68
N LEU A 280 -14.02 -19.99 20.79
CA LEU A 280 -13.04 -20.24 19.73
C LEU A 280 -12.90 -21.75 19.50
N ARG A 281 -13.43 -22.24 18.38
CA ARG A 281 -13.18 -23.61 17.91
C ARG A 281 -11.83 -23.59 17.17
N LYS A 282 -10.77 -24.04 17.85
CA LYS A 282 -9.48 -24.33 17.20
C LYS A 282 -9.66 -25.52 16.24
N ARG A 283 -9.38 -25.35 14.94
CA ARG A 283 -9.09 -26.47 14.01
C ARG A 283 -8.29 -25.99 12.78
N SER A 284 -7.13 -26.66 12.60
CA SER A 284 -6.11 -26.62 11.53
C SER A 284 -5.64 -25.26 11.01
N SER A 285 -4.38 -24.91 11.30
CA SER A 285 -3.69 -23.71 10.80
C SER A 285 -3.49 -23.80 9.28
N ARG A 286 -4.31 -23.07 8.52
CA ARG A 286 -4.04 -22.76 7.11
C ARG A 286 -2.78 -21.89 7.01
N VAL A 287 -2.10 -21.93 5.87
CA VAL A 287 -0.86 -21.19 5.65
C VAL A 287 -1.16 -19.82 5.04
N PHE A 288 -0.69 -18.76 5.71
CA PHE A 288 -0.90 -17.35 5.33
C PHE A 288 0.45 -16.67 5.08
N ASN A 289 1.01 -16.83 3.88
CA ASN A 289 2.38 -16.42 3.58
C ASN A 289 2.54 -15.66 2.25
N VAL A 290 1.48 -15.01 1.74
CA VAL A 290 1.73 -13.99 0.72
C VAL A 290 2.57 -12.88 1.34
N ARG A 291 3.57 -12.40 0.59
CA ARG A 291 4.44 -11.31 1.02
C ARG A 291 4.05 -10.03 0.27
N PRO A 292 4.09 -8.86 0.93
CA PRO A 292 3.88 -7.60 0.22
C PRO A 292 4.89 -7.47 -0.93
N ASP A 293 4.44 -6.98 -2.08
CA ASP A 293 5.35 -6.69 -3.18
C ASP A 293 6.40 -5.66 -2.73
N SER A 294 7.67 -5.92 -3.02
CA SER A 294 8.73 -4.92 -2.87
C SER A 294 8.37 -3.64 -3.63
N VAL A 295 8.89 -2.47 -3.26
CA VAL A 295 8.66 -1.26 -4.07
C VAL A 295 9.50 -1.36 -5.35
N ASP A 296 8.83 -1.39 -6.52
CA ASP A 296 9.48 -1.31 -7.84
C ASP A 296 8.92 -0.10 -8.60
N LEU A 297 9.78 0.88 -8.88
CA LEU A 297 9.39 2.12 -9.57
C LEU A 297 9.06 1.91 -11.06
N ARG A 298 9.30 0.70 -11.59
CA ARG A 298 8.93 0.31 -12.96
C ARG A 298 7.51 -0.24 -13.03
N ASP A 299 6.88 -0.52 -11.89
CA ASP A 299 5.46 -0.86 -11.86
C ASP A 299 4.66 0.28 -12.49
N TRP A 300 3.86 -0.04 -13.50
CA TRP A 300 2.98 0.94 -14.09
C TRP A 300 1.77 1.15 -13.19
N GLU A 301 1.55 2.38 -12.74
CA GLU A 301 0.35 2.71 -11.98
C GLU A 301 -0.88 2.75 -12.89
N TYR A 302 -1.98 2.20 -12.41
CA TYR A 302 -3.25 2.25 -13.11
C TYR A 302 -3.81 3.67 -13.05
N GLN A 303 -4.05 4.24 -14.22
CA GLN A 303 -4.74 5.52 -14.36
C GLN A 303 -6.10 5.28 -14.99
N PRO A 304 -7.20 5.40 -14.23
CA PRO A 304 -8.53 5.16 -14.79
C PRO A 304 -8.86 6.21 -15.86
N PRO A 305 -9.45 5.82 -16.99
CA PRO A 305 -9.90 6.78 -17.99
C PRO A 305 -11.08 7.59 -17.46
N VAL A 306 -11.19 8.84 -17.90
CA VAL A 306 -12.32 9.71 -17.56
C VAL A 306 -13.55 9.26 -18.34
N ALA A 307 -14.47 8.57 -17.67
CA ALA A 307 -15.72 8.07 -18.22
C ALA A 307 -16.89 8.33 -17.25
N SER A 308 -18.09 7.87 -17.60
CA SER A 308 -19.23 7.87 -16.69
C SER A 308 -18.90 7.12 -15.40
N ALA A 309 -19.43 7.62 -14.29
CA ALA A 309 -19.22 6.98 -12.99
C ALA A 309 -19.76 5.54 -12.99
N PRO A 310 -19.03 4.58 -12.40
CA PRO A 310 -19.54 3.23 -12.19
C PRO A 310 -20.84 3.23 -11.37
N LEU A 311 -21.67 2.18 -11.51
CA LEU A 311 -22.86 2.04 -10.65
C LEU A 311 -22.46 1.85 -9.19
N ASP A 312 -23.36 2.15 -8.26
CA ASP A 312 -23.15 1.95 -6.81
C ASP A 312 -22.94 0.48 -6.40
N LEU A 313 -23.25 -0.46 -7.29
CA LEU A 313 -23.14 -1.90 -7.06
C LEU A 313 -22.67 -2.62 -8.32
N ARG A 314 -21.68 -3.49 -8.13
CA ARG A 314 -21.18 -4.42 -9.13
C ARG A 314 -21.15 -5.82 -8.55
N TYR A 315 -22.05 -6.66 -9.03
CA TYR A 315 -22.10 -8.07 -8.66
C TYR A 315 -21.69 -8.91 -9.88
N PRO A 316 -20.71 -9.83 -9.78
CA PRO A 316 -20.22 -10.55 -10.95
C PRO A 316 -21.36 -11.36 -11.57
N PRO A 317 -21.66 -11.27 -12.87
CA PRO A 317 -22.81 -11.95 -13.46
C PRO A 317 -22.71 -13.48 -13.33
N GLU A 318 -21.51 -14.03 -13.53
CA GLU A 318 -21.23 -15.46 -13.39
C GLU A 318 -20.28 -15.72 -12.21
N LEU A 319 -20.59 -16.75 -11.42
CA LEU A 319 -19.71 -17.19 -10.34
C LEU A 319 -18.72 -18.22 -10.88
N ARG A 320 -17.43 -18.00 -10.63
CA ARG A 320 -16.41 -19.01 -10.92
C ARG A 320 -16.41 -20.13 -9.86
N PRO A 321 -16.04 -21.37 -10.22
CA PRO A 321 -15.93 -22.45 -9.24
C PRO A 321 -15.00 -22.05 -8.10
N MET A 322 -15.42 -22.34 -6.88
CA MET A 322 -14.59 -22.09 -5.70
C MET A 322 -13.43 -23.07 -5.65
N LEU A 323 -12.22 -22.53 -5.58
CA LEU A 323 -11.00 -23.32 -5.40
C LEU A 323 -10.68 -23.51 -3.91
N ASP A 324 -9.93 -24.55 -3.57
CA ASP A 324 -9.45 -24.77 -2.19
C ASP A 324 -7.94 -25.01 -2.20
N GLN A 325 -7.19 -24.05 -1.69
CA GLN A 325 -5.74 -24.17 -1.56
C GLN A 325 -5.32 -25.18 -0.47
N GLY A 326 -6.26 -25.62 0.37
CA GLY A 326 -6.02 -26.50 1.49
C GLY A 326 -5.04 -25.89 2.50
N LEU A 327 -3.97 -26.63 2.78
CA LEU A 327 -2.88 -26.23 3.69
C LEU A 327 -1.64 -25.72 2.93
N THR A 328 -1.75 -25.47 1.63
CA THR A 328 -0.62 -24.96 0.83
C THR A 328 -0.49 -23.44 0.96
N SER A 329 0.70 -22.96 0.63
CA SER A 329 1.05 -21.54 0.53
C SER A 329 0.63 -20.88 -0.80
N ALA A 330 -0.08 -21.61 -1.65
CA ALA A 330 -0.29 -21.26 -3.05
C ALA A 330 -1.34 -20.17 -3.30
N CYS A 331 -1.73 -19.40 -2.29
CA CYS A 331 -2.82 -18.41 -2.38
C CYS A 331 -2.69 -17.46 -3.59
N THR A 332 -1.48 -17.07 -3.97
CA THR A 332 -1.20 -16.23 -5.14
C THR A 332 -1.64 -16.90 -6.45
N GLY A 333 -1.24 -18.16 -6.68
CA GLY A 333 -1.65 -18.91 -7.87
C GLY A 333 -3.16 -19.17 -7.92
N TYR A 334 -3.77 -19.48 -6.76
CA TYR A 334 -5.21 -19.69 -6.63
C TYR A 334 -6.01 -18.42 -6.93
N ALA A 335 -5.62 -17.30 -6.34
CA ALA A 335 -6.27 -16.01 -6.58
C ALA A 335 -6.09 -15.55 -8.04
N LEU A 336 -4.90 -15.74 -8.63
CA LEU A 336 -4.65 -15.35 -10.01
C LEU A 336 -5.45 -16.23 -11.00
N ALA A 337 -5.57 -17.54 -10.75
CA ALA A 337 -6.40 -18.43 -11.57
C ALA A 337 -7.85 -17.93 -11.65
N VAL A 338 -8.44 -17.56 -10.51
CA VAL A 338 -9.80 -16.99 -10.44
C VAL A 338 -9.89 -15.70 -11.25
N VAL A 339 -8.92 -14.78 -11.10
CA VAL A 339 -8.89 -13.52 -11.88
C VAL A 339 -8.87 -13.80 -13.38
N ILE A 340 -8.00 -14.70 -13.85
CA ILE A 340 -7.90 -15.07 -15.27
C ILE A 340 -9.23 -15.62 -15.78
N GLU A 341 -9.88 -16.50 -15.02
CA GLU A 341 -11.19 -17.04 -15.40
C GLU A 341 -12.27 -15.96 -15.54
N TYR A 342 -12.32 -14.98 -14.63
CA TYR A 342 -13.22 -13.83 -14.76
C TYR A 342 -12.93 -12.99 -16.00
N LEU A 343 -11.65 -12.77 -16.33
CA LEU A 343 -11.26 -12.04 -17.52
C LEU A 343 -11.66 -12.79 -18.80
N LEU A 344 -11.51 -14.12 -18.82
CA LEU A 344 -11.88 -14.95 -19.97
C LEU A 344 -13.38 -14.90 -20.23
N VAL A 345 -14.20 -15.03 -19.18
CA VAL A 345 -15.67 -14.88 -19.25
C VAL A 345 -16.02 -13.50 -19.81
N ARG A 346 -15.44 -12.44 -19.25
CA ARG A 346 -15.73 -11.06 -19.66
C ARG A 346 -15.32 -10.79 -21.11
N ALA A 347 -14.24 -11.40 -21.58
CA ALA A 347 -13.77 -11.30 -22.95
C ALA A 347 -14.56 -12.20 -23.93
N GLY A 348 -15.53 -12.98 -23.46
CA GLY A 348 -16.28 -13.94 -24.29
C GLY A 348 -15.40 -15.07 -24.85
N ARG A 349 -14.29 -15.38 -24.19
CA ARG A 349 -13.37 -16.46 -24.59
C ARG A 349 -13.79 -17.78 -23.93
N GLN A 350 -13.39 -18.91 -24.51
CA GLN A 350 -13.59 -20.22 -23.89
C GLN A 350 -12.91 -20.25 -22.52
N VAL A 351 -13.65 -20.68 -21.49
CA VAL A 351 -13.17 -20.76 -20.12
C VAL A 351 -12.98 -22.22 -19.75
N GLU A 352 -11.73 -22.61 -19.56
CA GLU A 352 -11.36 -23.85 -18.88
C GLU A 352 -10.81 -23.49 -17.50
N PRO A 353 -10.96 -24.35 -16.47
CA PRO A 353 -10.36 -24.13 -15.17
C PRO A 353 -8.85 -23.92 -15.32
N ILE A 354 -8.34 -22.84 -14.74
CA ILE A 354 -6.92 -22.46 -14.85
C ILE A 354 -6.12 -23.09 -13.72
N SER A 355 -4.96 -23.66 -14.03
CA SER A 355 -4.11 -24.32 -13.04
C SER A 355 -3.54 -23.31 -12.04
N PRO A 356 -3.96 -23.34 -10.77
CA PRO A 356 -3.37 -22.48 -9.76
C PRO A 356 -1.95 -22.94 -9.39
N HIS A 357 -1.64 -24.22 -9.59
CA HIS A 357 -0.33 -24.80 -9.31
C HIS A 357 0.72 -24.33 -10.31
N MET A 358 0.39 -24.28 -11.60
CA MET A 358 1.27 -23.71 -12.63
C MET A 358 1.58 -22.25 -12.31
N LEU A 359 0.54 -21.44 -12.04
CA LEU A 359 0.70 -20.03 -11.71
C LEU A 359 1.54 -19.83 -10.45
N TYR A 360 1.32 -20.63 -9.40
CA TYR A 360 2.11 -20.56 -8.18
C TYR A 360 3.56 -21.00 -8.39
N SER A 361 3.80 -22.07 -9.16
CA SER A 361 5.16 -22.52 -9.50
C SER A 361 5.93 -21.45 -10.27
N MET A 362 5.28 -20.79 -11.23
CA MET A 362 5.87 -19.67 -11.94
C MET A 362 6.04 -18.45 -11.03
N ALA A 363 5.09 -18.21 -10.12
CA ALA A 363 5.20 -17.13 -9.16
C ALA A 363 6.48 -17.24 -8.33
N ARG A 364 6.78 -18.43 -7.80
CA ARG A 364 8.04 -18.70 -7.07
C ARG A 364 9.27 -18.51 -7.95
N ARG A 365 9.26 -19.00 -9.19
CA ARG A 365 10.38 -18.87 -10.15
C ARG A 365 10.73 -17.41 -10.47
N TYR A 366 9.73 -16.54 -10.57
CA TYR A 366 9.90 -15.13 -10.93
C TYR A 366 9.76 -14.17 -9.76
N ASP A 367 9.68 -14.71 -8.55
CA ASP A 367 9.66 -13.88 -7.36
C ASP A 367 11.02 -13.26 -7.13
N GLU A 368 11.03 -12.01 -6.67
CA GLU A 368 12.26 -11.28 -6.37
C GLU A 368 12.95 -11.81 -5.09
N TRP A 369 12.29 -12.75 -4.40
CA TRP A 369 12.77 -13.39 -3.17
C TRP A 369 13.37 -14.78 -3.41
N ALA A 370 13.29 -15.33 -4.63
CA ALA A 370 13.77 -16.69 -4.94
C ALA A 370 15.28 -16.87 -4.73
N GLU A 371 16.06 -15.79 -4.78
CA GLU A 371 17.51 -15.80 -4.53
C GLU A 371 17.88 -15.81 -3.04
N ASN A 372 16.91 -15.67 -2.11
CA ASN A 372 17.16 -15.66 -0.66
C ASN A 372 16.68 -16.93 0.06
N ASP A 373 16.17 -17.94 -0.67
CA ASP A 373 15.66 -19.20 -0.10
C ASP A 373 16.78 -20.27 0.09
N ASP A 374 18.05 -19.88 -0.02
CA ASP A 374 19.24 -20.74 0.15
C ASP A 374 19.37 -21.37 1.55
N ASP A 375 18.62 -20.90 2.56
CA ASP A 375 18.64 -21.47 3.92
C ASP A 375 17.70 -22.68 4.11
N ASN A 376 16.73 -22.94 3.20
CA ASN A 376 15.78 -24.06 3.32
C ASN A 376 15.65 -24.95 2.06
N GLY A 377 16.44 -24.67 1.01
CA GLY A 377 16.44 -25.44 -0.24
C GLY A 377 15.36 -24.97 -1.23
N ALA A 378 15.63 -25.15 -2.53
CA ALA A 378 14.80 -24.69 -3.65
C ALA A 378 13.35 -25.24 -3.69
N ASP A 379 13.05 -26.22 -2.84
CA ASP A 379 11.76 -26.91 -2.75
C ASP A 379 10.88 -26.47 -1.57
N ALA A 380 11.30 -25.50 -0.76
CA ALA A 380 10.51 -25.05 0.37
C ALA A 380 9.24 -24.27 -0.09
N ASP A 381 8.08 -24.62 0.46
CA ASP A 381 6.80 -23.96 0.20
C ASP A 381 6.70 -22.63 0.97
N THR A 382 7.45 -21.61 0.52
CA THR A 382 7.67 -20.35 1.24
C THR A 382 6.65 -19.24 0.94
N GLY A 383 5.73 -19.47 0.00
CA GLY A 383 4.78 -18.48 -0.53
C GLY A 383 5.36 -17.72 -1.73
N SER A 384 4.62 -16.73 -2.24
CA SER A 384 5.13 -15.84 -3.28
C SER A 384 4.50 -14.44 -3.18
N SER A 385 5.01 -13.50 -3.97
CA SER A 385 4.43 -12.17 -4.18
C SER A 385 3.37 -12.16 -5.29
N LEU A 386 2.53 -11.11 -5.34
CA LEU A 386 1.57 -10.95 -6.45
C LEU A 386 2.32 -10.62 -7.74
N ARG A 387 3.33 -9.75 -7.66
CA ARG A 387 4.16 -9.39 -8.82
C ARG A 387 4.88 -10.60 -9.41
N GLY A 388 5.41 -11.51 -8.58
CA GLY A 388 6.03 -12.76 -9.04
C GLY A 388 5.08 -13.58 -9.91
N ALA A 389 3.83 -13.74 -9.47
CA ALA A 389 2.79 -14.45 -10.22
C ALA A 389 2.47 -13.75 -11.56
N LEU A 390 2.35 -12.43 -11.58
CA LEU A 390 2.12 -11.65 -12.80
C LEU A 390 3.29 -11.75 -13.79
N LYS A 391 4.53 -11.73 -13.28
CA LYS A 391 5.75 -11.93 -14.09
C LYS A 391 5.83 -13.33 -14.70
N GLY A 392 5.36 -14.34 -13.96
CA GLY A 392 5.21 -15.71 -14.45
C GLY A 392 4.17 -15.80 -15.56
N TRP A 393 2.99 -15.22 -15.33
CA TRP A 393 1.92 -15.18 -16.33
C TRP A 393 2.33 -14.43 -17.60
N LEU A 394 3.04 -13.30 -17.47
CA LEU A 394 3.57 -12.55 -18.61
C LEU A 394 4.47 -13.41 -19.51
N ARG A 395 5.32 -14.25 -18.92
CA ARG A 395 6.33 -15.03 -19.67
C ARG A 395 5.81 -16.35 -20.21
N HIS A 396 4.85 -16.96 -19.53
CA HIS A 396 4.42 -18.32 -19.83
C HIS A 396 2.96 -18.42 -20.30
N GLY A 397 2.14 -17.40 -20.06
CA GLY A 397 0.70 -17.56 -20.18
C GLY A 397 0.13 -18.41 -19.03
N ALA A 398 -1.08 -18.94 -19.20
CA ALA A 398 -1.80 -19.67 -18.16
C ALA A 398 -2.37 -20.98 -18.70
N SER A 399 -1.95 -22.10 -18.11
CA SER A 399 -2.37 -23.45 -18.51
C SER A 399 -3.65 -23.89 -17.80
N SER A 400 -4.39 -24.79 -18.42
CA SER A 400 -5.56 -25.44 -17.82
C SER A 400 -5.17 -26.38 -16.66
N THR A 401 -6.04 -26.49 -15.66
CA THR A 401 -5.88 -27.39 -14.50
C THR A 401 -5.75 -28.86 -14.92
N ARG A 402 -6.38 -29.26 -16.02
CA ARG A 402 -6.29 -30.63 -16.55
C ARG A 402 -4.86 -31.02 -16.89
N LEU A 403 -4.08 -30.08 -17.43
CA LEU A 403 -2.71 -30.32 -17.87
C LEU A 403 -1.70 -30.17 -16.72
N TRP A 404 -2.02 -29.40 -15.68
CA TRP A 404 -1.19 -29.25 -14.49
C TRP A 404 -2.03 -29.30 -13.20
N PRO A 405 -2.48 -30.49 -12.77
CA PRO A 405 -3.49 -30.64 -11.71
C PRO A 405 -2.94 -30.56 -10.28
N ARG A 406 -1.63 -30.70 -10.08
CA ARG A 406 -0.98 -30.77 -8.76
C ARG A 406 0.24 -29.87 -8.70
N LEU A 407 0.82 -29.70 -7.52
CA LEU A 407 1.96 -28.81 -7.30
C LEU A 407 3.21 -29.19 -8.13
N GLU A 408 3.48 -30.49 -8.27
CA GLU A 408 4.60 -31.02 -9.06
C GLU A 408 4.43 -30.68 -10.55
N MET A 409 5.52 -30.22 -11.18
CA MET A 409 5.52 -29.90 -12.61
C MET A 409 5.38 -31.17 -13.46
N PRO A 410 4.39 -31.24 -14.37
CA PRO A 410 4.24 -32.36 -15.29
C PRO A 410 5.46 -32.48 -16.20
N ALA A 411 5.79 -33.72 -16.54
CA ALA A 411 6.77 -33.99 -17.59
C ALA A 411 6.27 -33.47 -18.95
N PRO A 412 7.17 -33.01 -19.85
CA PRO A 412 6.80 -32.60 -21.20
C PRO A 412 6.08 -33.70 -21.96
N VAL A 413 5.05 -33.33 -22.74
CA VAL A 413 4.27 -34.27 -23.55
C VAL A 413 4.51 -33.99 -25.04
N ALA A 414 4.71 -35.03 -25.84
CA ALA A 414 5.00 -34.87 -27.26
C ALA A 414 3.82 -34.31 -28.08
N ASN A 415 2.59 -34.47 -27.59
CA ASN A 415 1.40 -33.90 -28.21
C ASN A 415 1.14 -32.49 -27.66
N ALA A 416 1.21 -31.48 -28.53
CA ALA A 416 0.98 -30.07 -28.16
C ALA A 416 -0.43 -29.79 -27.60
N SER A 417 -1.46 -30.59 -27.90
CA SER A 417 -2.78 -30.39 -27.27
C SER A 417 -2.84 -30.85 -25.81
N GLU A 418 -1.89 -31.71 -25.41
CA GLU A 418 -1.80 -32.34 -24.10
C GLU A 418 -0.61 -31.84 -23.29
N ASP A 419 0.07 -30.81 -23.77
CA ASP A 419 1.24 -30.24 -23.12
C ASP A 419 0.89 -28.88 -22.49
N TRP A 420 1.26 -28.71 -21.22
CA TRP A 420 0.88 -27.53 -20.45
C TRP A 420 1.58 -26.26 -20.97
N TRP A 421 2.79 -26.38 -21.52
CA TRP A 421 3.60 -25.26 -21.99
C TRP A 421 2.95 -24.61 -23.20
N THR A 422 2.62 -25.44 -24.19
CA THR A 422 1.92 -25.04 -25.41
C THR A 422 0.46 -24.61 -25.17
N ASP A 423 -0.23 -25.15 -24.17
CA ASP A 423 -1.56 -24.66 -23.77
C ASP A 423 -1.50 -23.28 -23.09
N ALA A 424 -0.46 -23.01 -22.28
CA ALA A 424 -0.38 -21.80 -21.49
C ALA A 424 -0.35 -20.53 -22.35
N ILE A 425 0.38 -20.56 -23.47
CA ILE A 425 0.53 -19.42 -24.39
C ILE A 425 -0.78 -18.97 -25.05
N LYS A 426 -1.83 -19.82 -25.02
CA LYS A 426 -3.17 -19.48 -25.53
C LYS A 426 -3.91 -18.49 -24.64
N ARG A 427 -3.38 -18.18 -23.45
CA ARG A 427 -3.97 -17.27 -22.46
C ARG A 427 -2.92 -16.27 -21.97
N PRO A 428 -2.38 -15.41 -22.85
CA PRO A 428 -1.30 -14.49 -22.49
C PRO A 428 -1.81 -13.34 -21.61
N LEU A 429 -0.92 -12.78 -20.79
CA LEU A 429 -1.14 -11.50 -20.13
C LEU A 429 -0.84 -10.36 -21.12
N GLY A 430 -1.75 -9.40 -21.24
CA GLY A 430 -1.60 -8.23 -22.11
C GLY A 430 -0.95 -7.06 -21.38
N ALA A 431 -1.58 -6.63 -20.29
CA ALA A 431 -1.07 -5.55 -19.46
C ALA A 431 -1.43 -5.78 -18.00
N TYR A 432 -0.60 -5.29 -17.09
CA TYR A 432 -0.88 -5.31 -15.66
C TYR A 432 -0.42 -3.99 -15.05
N TYR A 433 -1.26 -3.44 -14.19
CA TYR A 433 -1.03 -2.14 -13.55
C TYR A 433 -1.28 -2.25 -12.06
N ARG A 434 -0.42 -1.60 -11.28
CA ARG A 434 -0.59 -1.51 -9.83
C ARG A 434 -1.63 -0.45 -9.53
N ILE A 435 -2.56 -0.76 -8.64
CA ILE A 435 -3.51 0.22 -8.09
C ILE A 435 -3.03 0.56 -6.68
N ASP A 436 -2.98 1.84 -6.33
CA ASP A 436 -2.81 2.24 -4.92
C ASP A 436 -3.98 1.66 -4.12
N PRO A 437 -3.76 0.74 -3.16
CA PRO A 437 -4.85 0.13 -2.40
C PRO A 437 -5.73 1.14 -1.65
N ARG A 438 -5.24 2.37 -1.42
CA ARG A 438 -6.00 3.44 -0.77
C ARG A 438 -6.97 4.14 -1.72
N SER A 439 -6.79 3.97 -3.03
CA SER A 439 -7.62 4.59 -4.06
C SER A 439 -8.83 3.71 -4.38
N LEU A 440 -9.82 3.71 -3.49
CA LEU A 440 -11.08 2.97 -3.69
C LEU A 440 -11.76 3.31 -5.01
N ARG A 441 -11.71 4.59 -5.41
CA ARG A 441 -12.21 5.09 -6.69
C ARG A 441 -11.60 4.34 -7.86
N ASP A 442 -10.28 4.20 -7.89
CA ASP A 442 -9.59 3.59 -9.02
C ASP A 442 -9.87 2.09 -9.06
N MET A 443 -9.97 1.45 -7.89
CA MET A 443 -10.44 0.07 -7.78
C MET A 443 -11.88 -0.11 -8.30
N HIS A 444 -12.81 0.79 -7.98
CA HIS A 444 -14.19 0.74 -8.48
C HIS A 444 -14.24 0.85 -10.01
N VAL A 445 -13.46 1.76 -10.59
CA VAL A 445 -13.37 1.92 -12.05
C VAL A 445 -12.71 0.69 -12.69
N ALA A 446 -11.64 0.17 -12.10
CA ALA A 446 -10.97 -1.02 -12.59
C ALA A 446 -11.90 -2.25 -12.57
N ILE A 447 -12.64 -2.49 -11.49
CA ILE A 447 -13.65 -3.57 -11.40
C ILE A 447 -14.73 -3.36 -12.45
N ASP A 448 -15.20 -2.13 -12.63
CA ASP A 448 -16.22 -1.81 -13.64
C ASP A 448 -15.76 -2.15 -15.06
N GLN A 449 -14.51 -1.84 -15.40
CA GLN A 449 -13.94 -2.00 -16.73
C GLN A 449 -13.45 -3.41 -17.03
N VAL A 450 -12.85 -4.06 -16.05
CA VAL A 450 -12.07 -5.29 -16.20
C VAL A 450 -12.74 -6.48 -15.52
N GLY A 451 -13.59 -6.25 -14.53
CA GLY A 451 -14.41 -7.28 -13.86
C GLY A 451 -13.77 -7.93 -12.65
N ALA A 452 -12.44 -7.94 -12.53
CA ALA A 452 -11.76 -8.50 -11.37
C ALA A 452 -10.42 -7.78 -11.08
N LEU A 453 -10.04 -7.73 -9.80
CA LEU A 453 -8.72 -7.31 -9.34
C LEU A 453 -8.01 -8.46 -8.64
N TYR A 454 -6.71 -8.49 -8.78
CA TYR A 454 -5.81 -9.40 -8.08
C TYR A 454 -5.24 -8.70 -6.85
N ALA A 455 -5.53 -9.20 -5.65
CA ALA A 455 -5.33 -8.45 -4.41
C ALA A 455 -4.74 -9.31 -3.29
N SER A 456 -4.08 -8.65 -2.34
CA SER A 456 -3.61 -9.26 -1.09
C SER A 456 -3.86 -8.34 0.10
N ALA A 457 -4.08 -8.95 1.26
CA ALA A 457 -4.26 -8.24 2.52
C ALA A 457 -3.84 -9.12 3.71
N PHE A 458 -3.57 -8.49 4.84
CA PHE A 458 -3.46 -9.19 6.10
C PHE A 458 -4.84 -9.70 6.55
N THR A 459 -4.94 -10.99 6.84
CA THR A 459 -6.17 -11.58 7.35
C THR A 459 -6.27 -11.48 8.87
N HIS A 460 -7.49 -11.64 9.37
CA HIS A 460 -7.80 -11.71 10.79
C HIS A 460 -8.92 -12.74 11.01
N ALA A 461 -9.16 -13.12 12.27
CA ALA A 461 -10.17 -14.10 12.70
C ALA A 461 -11.64 -13.84 12.23
N GLY A 462 -11.91 -12.71 11.60
CA GLY A 462 -13.20 -12.43 10.95
C GLY A 462 -13.37 -13.20 9.63
N TRP A 463 -12.27 -13.50 8.95
CA TRP A 463 -12.26 -14.30 7.73
C TRP A 463 -12.58 -15.76 8.04
N GLU A 464 -11.93 -16.34 9.05
CA GLU A 464 -12.18 -17.72 9.48
C GLU A 464 -13.59 -17.91 10.05
N ALA A 465 -14.17 -16.86 10.64
CA ALA A 465 -15.55 -16.90 11.15
C ALA A 465 -16.61 -17.12 10.05
N LEU A 466 -16.24 -17.03 8.77
CA LEU A 466 -17.11 -17.33 7.64
C LEU A 466 -17.03 -18.78 7.16
N LEU A 467 -16.16 -19.61 7.74
CA LEU A 467 -16.15 -21.06 7.49
C LEU A 467 -17.41 -21.70 8.09
N ARG A 468 -18.05 -22.56 7.30
CA ARG A 468 -19.25 -23.31 7.66
C ARG A 468 -18.98 -24.81 7.63
N ASP A 469 -19.90 -25.59 8.19
CA ASP A 469 -19.86 -27.05 8.08
C ASP A 469 -20.29 -27.52 6.68
N GLU A 470 -21.15 -26.75 6.00
CA GLU A 470 -21.68 -27.07 4.68
C GLU A 470 -21.56 -25.89 3.70
N ALA A 471 -21.40 -26.21 2.42
CA ALA A 471 -21.37 -25.22 1.36
C ALA A 471 -22.75 -24.57 1.18
N VAL A 472 -22.77 -23.24 1.14
CA VAL A 472 -23.98 -22.46 0.88
C VAL A 472 -23.87 -21.89 -0.53
N PRO A 473 -24.91 -21.98 -1.38
CA PRO A 473 -24.88 -21.39 -2.71
C PRO A 473 -24.74 -19.87 -2.65
N ARG A 474 -24.28 -19.29 -3.76
CA ARG A 474 -24.25 -17.84 -3.93
C ARG A 474 -25.67 -17.27 -3.85
N PRO A 475 -25.91 -16.19 -3.08
CA PRO A 475 -27.22 -15.56 -3.02
C PRO A 475 -27.55 -14.83 -4.33
N GLN A 476 -28.84 -14.69 -4.64
CA GLN A 476 -29.29 -13.89 -5.78
C GLN A 476 -29.16 -12.39 -5.48
N ASP A 477 -29.50 -11.99 -4.25
CA ASP A 477 -29.31 -10.61 -3.78
C ASP A 477 -27.91 -10.43 -3.18
N PRO A 478 -27.08 -9.49 -3.70
CA PRO A 478 -25.79 -9.17 -3.10
C PRO A 478 -25.87 -8.67 -1.64
N ALA A 479 -27.02 -8.14 -1.19
CA ALA A 479 -27.21 -7.73 0.21
C ALA A 479 -27.18 -8.93 1.19
N ASP A 480 -27.46 -10.14 0.71
CA ASP A 480 -27.40 -11.36 1.51
C ASP A 480 -25.99 -11.93 1.66
N LEU A 481 -24.98 -11.34 1.03
CA LEU A 481 -23.60 -11.76 1.19
C LEU A 481 -23.13 -11.55 2.64
N PRO A 482 -22.41 -12.52 3.22
CA PRO A 482 -21.89 -12.35 4.56
C PRO A 482 -20.81 -11.27 4.57
N LEU A 483 -20.83 -10.44 5.60
CA LEU A 483 -19.78 -9.47 5.87
C LEU A 483 -18.61 -10.15 6.60
N ILE A 484 -17.39 -9.90 6.14
CA ILE A 484 -16.18 -10.19 6.91
C ILE A 484 -16.16 -9.21 8.09
N LYS A 485 -16.59 -9.68 9.26
CA LYS A 485 -16.63 -8.84 10.47
C LYS A 485 -15.22 -8.65 10.99
N ARG A 486 -14.74 -7.40 10.97
CA ARG A 486 -13.45 -7.03 11.54
C ARG A 486 -13.37 -7.52 12.99
N LYS A 487 -12.28 -8.22 13.33
CA LYS A 487 -11.97 -8.62 14.71
C LYS A 487 -10.57 -8.12 15.06
N SER A 488 -10.44 -7.51 16.24
CA SER A 488 -9.14 -7.08 16.78
C SER A 488 -8.34 -8.29 17.27
N GLY A 489 -7.10 -8.42 16.80
CA GLY A 489 -6.16 -9.49 17.13
C GLY A 489 -4.85 -9.31 16.34
N ASN A 490 -3.86 -10.17 16.55
CA ASN A 490 -2.68 -10.20 15.66
C ASN A 490 -3.15 -10.61 14.25
N PRO A 491 -2.65 -9.98 13.17
CA PRO A 491 -2.94 -10.46 11.83
C PRO A 491 -2.43 -11.89 11.68
N ASP A 492 -3.28 -12.77 11.17
CA ASP A 492 -3.04 -14.22 11.10
C ASP A 492 -2.01 -14.57 10.00
N GLY A 493 -1.78 -13.64 9.07
CA GLY A 493 -0.74 -13.65 8.05
C GLY A 493 -1.23 -12.94 6.77
N GLY A 494 -0.40 -12.90 5.74
CA GLY A 494 -0.79 -12.34 4.45
C GLY A 494 -1.56 -13.36 3.61
N HIS A 495 -2.61 -12.92 2.93
CA HIS A 495 -3.42 -13.76 2.04
C HIS A 495 -3.74 -13.07 0.71
N ALA A 496 -3.70 -13.83 -0.40
CA ALA A 496 -4.06 -13.36 -1.73
C ALA A 496 -5.46 -13.87 -2.14
N PHE A 497 -6.23 -13.01 -2.81
CA PHE A 497 -7.60 -13.30 -3.24
C PHE A 497 -7.99 -12.44 -4.45
N ALA A 498 -9.13 -12.76 -5.06
CA ALA A 498 -9.70 -11.94 -6.13
C ALA A 498 -10.78 -10.99 -5.57
N ILE A 499 -10.80 -9.75 -6.05
CA ILE A 499 -11.92 -8.83 -5.83
C ILE A 499 -12.74 -8.79 -7.12
N VAL A 500 -14.00 -9.23 -7.07
CA VAL A 500 -14.82 -9.53 -8.26
C VAL A 500 -16.04 -8.61 -8.40
N GLY A 501 -16.14 -7.63 -7.51
CA GLY A 501 -17.31 -6.77 -7.40
C GLY A 501 -17.22 -5.86 -6.18
N TYR A 502 -18.28 -5.10 -5.98
CA TYR A 502 -18.43 -4.24 -4.81
C TYR A 502 -19.90 -3.93 -4.54
N THR A 503 -20.17 -3.62 -3.28
CA THR A 503 -21.43 -3.05 -2.79
C THR A 503 -21.15 -1.67 -2.19
N ARG A 504 -22.17 -1.02 -1.65
CA ARG A 504 -21.98 0.22 -0.88
C ARG A 504 -21.17 0.02 0.42
N ASP A 505 -21.14 -1.21 0.94
CA ASP A 505 -20.46 -1.53 2.21
C ASP A 505 -19.00 -1.93 2.02
N GLY A 506 -18.63 -2.48 0.86
CA GLY A 506 -17.28 -2.97 0.63
C GLY A 506 -17.08 -3.73 -0.68
N PHE A 507 -15.89 -4.31 -0.81
CA PHE A 507 -15.49 -5.15 -1.94
C PHE A 507 -16.05 -6.57 -1.78
N ILE A 508 -16.48 -7.16 -2.89
CA ILE A 508 -16.90 -8.56 -2.95
C ILE A 508 -15.67 -9.41 -3.22
N VAL A 509 -15.24 -10.14 -2.20
CA VAL A 509 -14.08 -11.03 -2.24
C VAL A 509 -14.49 -12.40 -2.73
N HIS A 510 -13.75 -12.93 -3.69
CA HIS A 510 -13.76 -14.34 -4.08
C HIS A 510 -12.49 -14.99 -3.52
N ASN A 511 -12.67 -15.88 -2.55
CA ASN A 511 -11.57 -16.49 -1.79
C ASN A 511 -11.12 -17.84 -2.38
N SER A 512 -10.20 -18.55 -1.72
CA SER A 512 -9.66 -19.85 -2.15
C SER A 512 -9.64 -20.89 -1.01
N TRP A 513 -10.62 -20.82 -0.10
CA TRP A 513 -10.71 -21.69 1.10
C TRP A 513 -11.80 -22.77 0.99
N GLY A 514 -12.19 -23.10 -0.24
CA GLY A 514 -13.20 -24.12 -0.51
C GLY A 514 -14.64 -23.61 -0.39
N ALA A 515 -15.58 -24.44 -0.86
CA ALA A 515 -16.99 -24.07 -1.02
C ALA A 515 -17.74 -23.76 0.30
N VAL A 516 -17.14 -24.13 1.44
CA VAL A 516 -17.70 -23.90 2.78
C VAL A 516 -17.41 -22.51 3.33
N TRP A 517 -16.57 -21.72 2.67
CA TRP A 517 -16.28 -20.35 3.08
C TRP A 517 -17.28 -19.35 2.48
N GLY A 518 -17.84 -18.46 3.31
CA GLY A 518 -18.75 -17.41 2.84
C GLY A 518 -20.08 -17.96 2.33
N LYS A 519 -20.64 -17.33 1.29
CA LYS A 519 -21.81 -17.86 0.54
C LYS A 519 -21.45 -17.90 -0.95
N GLY A 520 -21.46 -19.09 -1.52
CA GLY A 520 -20.93 -19.35 -2.85
C GLY A 520 -19.46 -18.96 -2.97
N GLY A 521 -18.72 -19.02 -1.85
CA GLY A 521 -17.33 -18.59 -1.85
C GLY A 521 -17.09 -17.08 -1.80
N LEU A 522 -18.16 -16.30 -1.67
CA LEU A 522 -18.12 -14.84 -1.67
C LEU A 522 -18.41 -14.27 -0.28
N ALA A 523 -17.78 -13.14 0.02
CA ALA A 523 -18.08 -12.31 1.18
C ALA A 523 -17.78 -10.84 0.88
N VAL A 524 -18.36 -9.94 1.67
CA VAL A 524 -18.07 -8.50 1.59
C VAL A 524 -16.96 -8.15 2.58
N LEU A 525 -15.84 -7.64 2.06
CA LEU A 525 -14.78 -6.99 2.85
C LEU A 525 -15.08 -5.50 2.91
N ARG A 526 -15.35 -4.97 4.12
CA ARG A 526 -15.64 -3.53 4.28
C ARG A 526 -14.50 -2.68 3.75
N TYR A 527 -14.83 -1.51 3.17
CA TYR A 527 -13.81 -0.56 2.71
C TYR A 527 -12.83 -0.15 3.81
N SER A 528 -13.32 0.05 5.04
CA SER A 528 -12.46 0.35 6.19
C SER A 528 -11.51 -0.80 6.54
N ASP A 529 -11.95 -2.04 6.36
CA ASP A 529 -11.15 -3.22 6.63
C ASP A 529 -10.06 -3.38 5.56
N TRP A 530 -10.43 -3.22 4.30
CA TRP A 530 -9.48 -3.15 3.18
C TRP A 530 -8.43 -2.05 3.38
N LEU A 531 -8.83 -0.81 3.68
CA LEU A 531 -7.89 0.30 3.87
C LEU A 531 -6.91 0.10 5.02
N ASP A 532 -7.30 -0.66 6.05
CA ASP A 532 -6.46 -0.95 7.21
C ASP A 532 -5.48 -2.13 6.95
N ASN A 533 -5.84 -3.08 6.08
CA ASN A 533 -5.15 -4.36 5.95
C ASN A 533 -4.59 -4.68 4.56
N ALA A 534 -4.93 -3.91 3.53
CA ALA A 534 -4.49 -4.17 2.17
C ALA A 534 -2.96 -4.09 2.04
N MET A 535 -2.41 -5.00 1.25
CA MET A 535 -0.99 -5.07 0.93
C MET A 535 -0.79 -4.61 -0.50
N ASP A 536 -1.34 -5.35 -1.47
CA ASP A 536 -1.17 -5.09 -2.89
C ASP A 536 -2.50 -5.21 -3.65
N CYS A 537 -2.61 -4.45 -4.73
CA CYS A 537 -3.74 -4.52 -5.65
C CYS A 537 -3.29 -4.29 -7.07
N TRP A 538 -3.69 -5.19 -7.97
CA TRP A 538 -3.35 -5.18 -9.37
C TRP A 538 -4.60 -5.33 -10.23
N VAL A 539 -4.65 -4.55 -11.30
CA VAL A 539 -5.58 -4.79 -12.41
C VAL A 539 -4.80 -5.37 -13.57
N THR A 540 -5.40 -6.35 -14.24
CA THR A 540 -4.75 -7.09 -15.33
C THR A 540 -5.68 -7.18 -16.53
N GLN A 541 -5.11 -7.24 -17.72
CA GLN A 541 -5.83 -7.35 -18.97
C GLN A 541 -5.32 -8.58 -19.74
N LEU A 542 -6.23 -9.37 -20.29
CA LEU A 542 -5.87 -10.47 -21.18
C LEU A 542 -5.17 -9.95 -22.44
N GLY A 543 -4.10 -10.63 -22.82
CA GLY A 543 -3.41 -10.40 -24.09
C GLY A 543 -4.23 -10.89 -25.27
N VAL A 544 -3.90 -10.38 -26.45
CA VAL A 544 -4.47 -10.85 -27.71
C VAL A 544 -3.73 -12.11 -28.14
N VAL A 545 -4.46 -13.18 -28.41
CA VAL A 545 -3.89 -14.39 -29.01
C VAL A 545 -3.73 -14.10 -30.50
N THR A 546 -2.49 -14.03 -30.97
CA THR A 546 -2.18 -13.78 -32.39
C THR A 546 -1.98 -15.09 -33.14
N ALA A 547 -1.96 -15.04 -34.48
CA ALA A 547 -1.63 -16.20 -35.31
C ALA A 547 -0.26 -16.82 -34.95
N GLU A 548 0.69 -16.01 -34.46
CA GLU A 548 1.98 -16.51 -34.00
C GLU A 548 1.87 -17.30 -32.69
N HIS A 549 0.99 -16.87 -31.76
CA HIS A 549 0.71 -17.66 -30.55
C HIS A 549 0.14 -19.03 -30.94
N GLU A 550 -0.80 -19.07 -31.89
CA GLU A 550 -1.39 -20.33 -32.38
C GLU A 550 -0.35 -21.22 -33.07
N ALA A 551 0.53 -20.65 -33.88
CA ALA A 551 1.60 -21.39 -34.54
C ALA A 551 2.60 -21.99 -33.54
N ILE A 552 2.99 -21.24 -32.50
CA ILE A 552 3.87 -21.73 -31.43
C ILE A 552 3.14 -22.80 -30.60
N ALA A 553 1.88 -22.57 -30.25
CA ALA A 553 1.07 -23.51 -29.48
C ALA A 553 0.80 -24.84 -30.20
N ALA A 554 0.87 -24.86 -31.53
CA ALA A 554 0.72 -26.08 -32.34
C ALA A 554 2.05 -26.79 -32.60
N ALA A 555 3.19 -26.13 -32.35
CA ALA A 555 4.51 -26.67 -32.64
C ALA A 555 4.98 -27.60 -31.52
N THR A 556 5.36 -28.82 -31.88
CA THR A 556 5.94 -29.82 -30.94
C THR A 556 7.47 -29.74 -30.88
N SER A 557 8.08 -28.91 -31.72
CA SER A 557 9.51 -28.62 -31.79
C SER A 557 9.73 -27.17 -32.18
N LEU A 558 10.98 -26.69 -32.14
CA LEU A 558 11.32 -25.39 -32.70
C LEU A 558 10.81 -25.29 -34.14
N ARG A 559 10.11 -24.19 -34.47
CA ARG A 559 9.56 -24.00 -35.82
C ARG A 559 10.69 -23.86 -36.83
N THR A 560 10.46 -24.28 -38.06
CA THR A 560 11.43 -24.16 -39.15
C THR A 560 10.81 -23.44 -40.35
N ASP A 561 11.65 -22.75 -41.11
CA ASP A 561 11.26 -22.20 -42.41
C ASP A 561 11.29 -23.28 -43.51
N ALA A 562 10.92 -22.90 -44.73
CA ALA A 562 10.92 -23.78 -45.90
C ALA A 562 12.32 -24.36 -46.24
N SER A 563 13.40 -23.77 -45.72
CA SER A 563 14.77 -24.26 -45.89
C SER A 563 15.23 -25.20 -44.76
N GLY A 564 14.38 -25.44 -43.76
CA GLY A 564 14.68 -26.25 -42.58
C GLY A 564 15.46 -25.50 -41.49
N LYS A 565 15.62 -24.18 -41.61
CA LYS A 565 16.30 -23.38 -40.59
C LYS A 565 15.33 -23.01 -39.47
N GLY A 566 15.78 -23.11 -38.22
CA GLY A 566 14.99 -22.73 -37.04
C GLY A 566 14.55 -21.27 -37.10
N VAL A 567 13.27 -21.03 -36.85
CA VAL A 567 12.65 -19.71 -36.77
C VAL A 567 12.12 -19.52 -35.36
N VAL A 568 12.32 -18.32 -34.82
CA VAL A 568 11.84 -17.90 -33.51
C VAL A 568 11.03 -16.62 -33.71
N SER A 569 10.03 -16.41 -32.86
CA SER A 569 9.30 -15.14 -32.82
C SER A 569 10.21 -13.91 -32.73
N GLY A 570 9.80 -12.83 -33.39
CA GLY A 570 10.43 -11.52 -33.24
C GLY A 570 10.03 -10.80 -31.95
N ASP A 571 8.88 -11.17 -31.36
CA ASP A 571 8.47 -10.72 -30.04
C ASP A 571 9.34 -11.38 -28.96
N PRO A 572 10.01 -10.62 -28.08
CA PRO A 572 10.93 -11.18 -27.08
C PRO A 572 10.30 -12.16 -26.08
N VAL A 573 9.03 -11.97 -25.73
CA VAL A 573 8.34 -12.84 -24.75
C VAL A 573 8.03 -14.18 -25.41
N LEU A 574 7.42 -14.15 -26.60
CA LEU A 574 7.16 -15.36 -27.38
C LEU A 574 8.45 -16.08 -27.77
N ALA A 575 9.50 -15.33 -28.12
CA ALA A 575 10.81 -15.89 -28.43
C ALA A 575 11.41 -16.63 -27.25
N ALA A 576 11.38 -16.02 -26.06
CA ALA A 576 11.85 -16.66 -24.84
C ALA A 576 11.01 -17.89 -24.51
N HIS A 577 9.69 -17.84 -24.69
CA HIS A 577 8.79 -18.97 -24.48
C HIS A 577 9.08 -20.13 -25.44
N GLU A 578 9.34 -19.84 -26.71
CA GLU A 578 9.64 -20.83 -27.75
C GLU A 578 11.03 -21.48 -27.52
N LEU A 579 12.00 -20.72 -27.00
CA LEU A 579 13.37 -21.20 -26.79
C LEU A 579 13.58 -21.92 -25.45
N SER A 580 12.86 -21.52 -24.39
CA SER A 580 13.11 -22.00 -23.02
C SER A 580 13.15 -23.54 -22.87
N PRO A 581 12.30 -24.33 -23.56
CA PRO A 581 12.36 -25.79 -23.47
C PRO A 581 13.67 -26.42 -23.99
N PHE A 582 14.41 -25.70 -24.84
CA PHE A 582 15.63 -26.19 -25.49
C PHE A 582 16.92 -25.68 -24.85
N ILE A 583 16.81 -24.78 -23.87
CA ILE A 583 17.94 -24.27 -23.11
C ILE A 583 18.19 -25.24 -21.95
N VAL A 584 19.24 -26.06 -22.06
CA VAL A 584 19.76 -26.85 -20.95
C VAL A 584 20.49 -25.89 -20.01
N ASN A 585 19.95 -25.66 -18.81
CA ASN A 585 20.61 -24.92 -17.75
C ASN A 585 21.53 -25.82 -16.93
#